data_AF-A0A3C0ZCI1-F1
#
_entry.id   AF-A0A3C0ZCI1-F1
#
_cell.length_a   1.000
_cell.length_b   1.000
_cell.length_c   1.000
_cell.angle_alpha   90.00
_cell.angle_beta   90.00
_cell.angle_gamma   90.00
#
_symmetry.space_group_name_H-M   'P 1'
#
loop_
_entity.id
_entity.type
_entity.pdbx_description
1 polymer ?
#
loop_
_entity_poly.entity_id
_entity_poly.type
_entity_poly.pdbx_seq_one_letter_code
_entity_poly.pdbx_strand_id
1 'polypeptide(L)'
;MKRVLSTLLLLASLGSSALAQSPITLNVALDKPTGNISPHMWGVFFEDINLGADGGIYAELVKNRSFEFDQPWMGWKKLENGPEGSYLLLNDGKRKGNKRYLRIHSAANLKLGLQNEGFRGMGVKAGAAYEFSVQYQSAAKGMKIHVELLDQQ
;
A
#
# COMPACT_ATOMS: atom_id res chain seq x y z
N MET A 1 71.98 -10.48 18.15
CA MET A 1 71.33 -11.48 19.03
C MET A 1 70.01 -10.98 19.63
N LYS A 2 69.97 -9.85 20.36
CA LYS A 2 68.74 -9.35 21.00
C LYS A 2 67.56 -9.11 20.03
N ARG A 3 67.80 -8.50 18.86
CA ARG A 3 66.74 -8.23 17.85
C ARG A 3 66.13 -9.50 17.22
N VAL A 4 66.96 -10.52 16.98
CA VAL A 4 66.53 -11.83 16.42
C VAL A 4 65.68 -12.59 17.45
N LEU A 5 66.08 -12.53 18.72
CA LEU A 5 65.32 -13.13 19.81
C LEU A 5 63.95 -12.47 19.98
N SER A 6 63.88 -11.13 19.86
CA SER A 6 62.61 -10.39 19.89
C SER A 6 61.67 -10.72 18.72
N THR A 7 62.20 -10.97 17.52
CA THR A 7 61.38 -11.35 16.36
C THR A 7 60.86 -12.77 16.47
N LEU A 8 61.66 -13.71 16.98
CA LEU A 8 61.22 -15.07 17.27
C LEU A 8 60.11 -15.11 18.33
N LEU A 9 60.23 -14.31 19.39
CA LEU A 9 59.20 -14.22 20.43
C LEU A 9 57.87 -13.65 19.90
N LEU A 10 57.93 -12.66 18.99
CA LEU A 10 56.73 -12.08 18.39
C LEU A 10 56.03 -13.06 17.43
N LEU A 11 56.79 -13.81 16.62
CA LEU A 11 56.24 -14.87 15.76
C LEU A 11 55.61 -16.01 16.58
N ALA A 12 56.22 -16.39 17.70
CA ALA A 12 55.67 -17.42 18.58
C ALA A 12 54.34 -16.99 19.24
N SER A 13 54.17 -15.70 19.58
CA SER A 13 52.91 -15.20 20.13
C SER A 13 51.76 -15.11 19.12
N LEU A 14 52.06 -14.93 17.82
CA LEU A 14 51.05 -14.88 16.75
C LEU A 14 50.52 -16.27 16.35
N GLY A 15 51.29 -17.34 16.56
CA GLY A 15 50.88 -18.71 16.24
C GLY A 15 49.85 -19.30 17.20
N SER A 16 49.82 -18.86 18.46
CA SER A 16 48.95 -19.40 19.50
C SER A 16 47.47 -19.00 19.36
N SER A 17 47.17 -17.94 18.62
CA SER A 17 45.81 -17.45 18.42
C SER A 17 45.01 -18.25 17.39
N ALA A 18 45.67 -19.03 16.53
CA ALA A 18 45.03 -19.78 15.45
C ALA A 18 44.53 -21.18 15.87
N LEU A 19 44.92 -21.67 17.05
CA LEU A 19 44.61 -23.04 17.53
C LEU A 19 43.54 -23.07 18.64
N ALA A 20 42.96 -21.94 19.01
CA ALA A 20 42.02 -21.84 20.13
C ALA A 20 40.55 -22.11 19.77
N GLN A 21 40.25 -22.43 18.50
CA GLN A 21 38.87 -22.70 18.09
C GLN A 21 38.60 -24.21 18.09
N SER A 22 38.18 -24.73 19.23
CA SER A 22 37.67 -26.11 19.30
C SER A 22 36.47 -26.26 18.37
N PRO A 23 36.42 -27.31 17.52
CA PRO A 23 35.30 -27.52 16.62
C PRO A 23 34.03 -27.81 17.44
N ILE A 24 32.98 -27.02 17.23
CA ILE A 24 31.66 -27.29 17.80
C ILE A 24 31.06 -28.46 17.01
N THR A 25 30.79 -29.56 17.70
CA THR A 25 30.11 -30.72 17.10
C THR A 25 28.60 -30.59 17.36
N LEU A 26 27.81 -30.46 16.29
CA LEU A 26 26.34 -30.49 16.35
C LEU A 26 25.85 -31.90 16.04
N ASN A 27 25.41 -32.63 17.07
CA ASN A 27 24.81 -33.96 16.93
C ASN A 27 23.29 -33.84 16.82
N VAL A 28 22.70 -34.28 15.70
CA VAL A 28 21.25 -34.28 15.47
C VAL A 28 20.75 -35.73 15.40
N ALA A 29 19.83 -36.10 16.28
CA ALA A 29 19.17 -37.41 16.25
C ALA A 29 18.00 -37.39 15.25
N LEU A 30 18.11 -38.17 14.18
CA LEU A 30 17.12 -38.19 13.08
C LEU A 30 15.99 -39.22 13.29
N ASP A 31 16.15 -40.10 14.26
CA ASP A 31 15.30 -41.26 14.54
C ASP A 31 14.51 -41.14 15.85
N LYS A 32 14.66 -40.02 16.57
CA LYS A 32 14.06 -39.79 17.89
C LYS A 32 13.31 -38.46 17.94
N PRO A 33 12.12 -38.36 17.31
CA PRO A 33 11.31 -37.15 17.41
C PRO A 33 10.85 -36.92 18.86
N THR A 34 11.06 -35.72 19.38
CA THR A 34 10.79 -35.37 20.80
C THR A 34 9.57 -34.48 21.00
N GLY A 35 8.98 -33.95 19.92
CA GLY A 35 7.80 -33.08 20.00
C GLY A 35 7.05 -33.00 18.68
N ASN A 36 5.76 -32.70 18.78
CA ASN A 36 4.91 -32.43 17.62
C ASN A 36 5.08 -30.97 17.20
N ILE A 37 5.34 -30.74 15.92
CA ILE A 37 5.30 -29.40 15.34
C ILE A 37 3.83 -29.00 15.18
N SER A 38 3.43 -27.89 15.80
CA SER A 38 2.07 -27.37 15.64
C SER A 38 1.80 -26.99 14.17
N PRO A 39 0.63 -27.34 13.60
CA PRO A 39 0.25 -26.85 12.27
C PRO A 39 0.08 -25.33 12.23
N HIS A 40 -0.04 -24.67 13.40
CA HIS A 40 -0.13 -23.21 13.53
C HIS A 40 1.22 -22.55 13.85
N MET A 41 2.34 -23.27 13.74
CA MET A 41 3.67 -22.70 14.02
C MET A 41 3.99 -21.52 13.09
N TRP A 42 3.40 -21.50 11.89
CA TRP A 42 3.61 -20.46 10.89
C TRP A 42 2.28 -19.84 10.49
N GLY A 43 2.24 -18.52 10.41
CA GLY A 43 1.07 -17.75 10.02
C GLY A 43 1.44 -16.36 9.55
N VAL A 44 0.43 -15.55 9.23
CA VAL A 44 0.59 -14.17 8.77
C VAL A 44 -0.04 -13.24 9.81
N PHE A 45 0.72 -12.22 10.22
CA PHE A 45 0.17 -11.06 10.90
C PHE A 45 -0.24 -10.05 9.83
N PHE A 46 -1.46 -9.51 9.95
CA PHE A 46 -1.99 -8.55 8.99
C PHE A 46 -2.53 -7.31 9.71
N GLU A 47 -2.04 -6.15 9.28
CA GLU A 47 -2.58 -4.85 9.61
C GLU A 47 -2.60 -4.00 8.32
N ASP A 48 -3.46 -2.99 8.27
CA ASP A 48 -3.41 -2.01 7.19
C ASP A 48 -2.30 -0.98 7.47
N ILE A 49 -1.08 -1.35 7.11
CA ILE A 49 0.09 -0.47 7.17
C ILE A 49 0.75 -0.42 5.79
N ASN A 50 1.25 0.75 5.40
CA ASN A 50 1.99 0.95 4.15
C ASN A 50 1.21 0.51 2.88
N LEU A 51 -0.11 0.72 2.84
CA LEU A 51 -1.00 0.25 1.76
C LEU A 51 -1.07 -1.29 1.68
N GLY A 52 -1.01 -1.97 2.83
CA GLY A 52 -1.09 -3.43 2.92
C GLY A 52 -2.51 -3.95 2.69
N ALA A 53 -3.54 -3.22 3.15
CA ALA A 53 -4.94 -3.52 2.83
C ALA A 53 -5.41 -2.66 1.66
N ASP A 54 -5.68 -1.38 1.89
CA ASP A 54 -6.14 -0.44 0.86
C ASP A 54 -5.00 -0.09 -0.10
N GLY A 55 -5.14 -0.46 -1.37
CA GLY A 55 -4.07 -0.39 -2.37
C GLY A 55 -3.12 -1.58 -2.36
N GLY A 56 -3.36 -2.57 -1.49
CA GLY A 56 -2.61 -3.82 -1.37
C GLY A 56 -3.50 -5.01 -1.71
N ILE A 57 -3.84 -5.82 -0.70
CA ILE A 57 -4.64 -7.04 -0.92
C ILE A 57 -6.11 -6.73 -1.25
N TYR A 58 -6.63 -5.55 -0.89
CA TYR A 58 -7.97 -5.14 -1.26
C TYR A 58 -8.02 -4.63 -2.70
N ALA A 59 -8.88 -5.24 -3.52
CA ALA A 59 -8.90 -5.03 -4.97
C ALA A 59 -9.52 -3.71 -5.46
N GLU A 60 -9.84 -2.77 -4.56
CA GLU A 60 -10.30 -1.44 -4.96
C GLU A 60 -9.17 -0.64 -5.60
N LEU A 61 -9.43 -0.09 -6.79
CA LEU A 61 -8.46 0.72 -7.54
C LEU A 61 -8.64 2.21 -7.29
N VAL A 62 -9.84 2.65 -6.89
CA VAL A 62 -10.18 4.04 -6.61
C VAL A 62 -9.84 4.37 -5.17
N LYS A 63 -8.78 5.15 -4.98
CA LYS A 63 -8.36 5.63 -3.66
C LYS A 63 -9.38 6.61 -3.09
N ASN A 64 -9.75 6.44 -1.83
CA ASN A 64 -10.68 7.33 -1.13
C ASN A 64 -12.02 7.51 -1.90
N ARG A 65 -12.59 6.39 -2.39
CA ARG A 65 -13.83 6.35 -3.19
C ARG A 65 -15.06 6.98 -2.53
N SER A 66 -15.03 7.19 -1.21
CA SER A 66 -16.12 7.75 -0.40
C SER A 66 -15.81 9.13 0.20
N PHE A 67 -14.64 9.71 -0.09
CA PHE A 67 -14.18 10.99 0.50
C PHE A 67 -14.05 10.99 2.03
N GLU A 68 -13.95 9.83 2.67
CA GLU A 68 -13.91 9.68 4.15
C GLU A 68 -12.51 9.82 4.76
N PHE A 69 -11.45 9.92 3.96
CA PHE A 69 -10.10 10.18 4.48
C PHE A 69 -10.01 11.53 5.21
N ASP A 70 -9.07 11.69 6.14
CA ASP A 70 -8.86 12.94 6.88
C ASP A 70 -8.67 14.14 5.96
N GLN A 71 -7.93 13.94 4.86
CA GLN A 71 -7.88 14.84 3.73
C GLN A 71 -8.89 14.37 2.68
N PRO A 72 -10.08 14.97 2.58
CA PRO A 72 -11.16 14.34 1.85
C PRO A 72 -10.97 14.32 0.33
N TRP A 73 -10.13 15.21 -0.19
CA TRP A 73 -9.73 15.26 -1.59
C TRP A 73 -8.53 14.36 -1.92
N MET A 74 -7.95 13.67 -0.94
CA MET A 74 -6.82 12.78 -1.19
C MET A 74 -7.20 11.74 -2.24
N GLY A 75 -6.34 11.56 -3.24
CA GLY A 75 -6.58 10.69 -4.38
C GLY A 75 -7.35 11.33 -5.53
N TRP A 76 -8.01 12.48 -5.34
CA TRP A 76 -8.87 13.10 -6.33
C TRP A 76 -8.33 14.46 -6.80
N LYS A 77 -8.25 14.63 -8.12
CA LYS A 77 -7.91 15.89 -8.80
C LYS A 77 -9.12 16.41 -9.56
N LYS A 78 -9.35 17.73 -9.51
CA LYS A 78 -10.34 18.42 -10.35
C LYS A 78 -9.72 18.66 -11.73
N LEU A 79 -10.42 18.28 -12.80
CA LEU A 79 -9.92 18.44 -14.17
C LEU A 79 -10.06 19.89 -14.65
N GLU A 80 -11.19 20.53 -14.36
CA GLU A 80 -11.46 21.92 -14.69
C GLU A 80 -11.72 22.76 -13.44
N ASN A 81 -11.25 24.00 -13.48
CA ASN A 81 -11.64 25.03 -12.52
C ASN A 81 -13.02 25.55 -12.90
N GLY A 82 -14.02 25.23 -12.08
CA GLY A 82 -15.33 25.87 -12.15
C GLY A 82 -15.42 27.11 -11.26
N PRO A 83 -16.49 27.92 -11.40
CA PRO A 83 -16.84 28.95 -10.43
C PRO A 83 -16.85 28.41 -9.00
N GLU A 84 -16.69 29.29 -8.01
CA GLU A 84 -16.84 28.92 -6.61
C GLU A 84 -18.17 28.18 -6.37
N GLY A 85 -18.13 27.10 -5.58
CA GLY A 85 -19.28 26.24 -5.35
C GLY A 85 -19.53 25.17 -6.43
N SER A 86 -18.71 25.09 -7.48
CA SER A 86 -18.84 24.02 -8.50
C SER A 86 -18.60 22.62 -7.94
N TYR A 87 -17.68 22.51 -6.97
CA TYR A 87 -17.34 21.27 -6.28
C TYR A 87 -17.52 21.46 -4.78
N LEU A 88 -18.62 20.97 -4.24
CA LEU A 88 -18.94 21.07 -2.82
C LEU A 88 -18.83 19.69 -2.19
N LEU A 89 -17.82 19.53 -1.35
CA LEU A 89 -17.75 18.36 -0.50
C LEU A 89 -18.61 18.58 0.75
N LEU A 90 -19.65 17.79 0.89
CA LEU A 90 -20.64 17.94 1.96
C LEU A 90 -20.56 16.75 2.90
N ASN A 91 -20.86 17.00 4.17
CA ASN A 91 -20.96 15.98 5.21
C ASN A 91 -22.40 15.98 5.73
N ASP A 92 -23.09 14.85 5.60
CA ASP A 92 -24.45 14.65 6.08
C ASP A 92 -24.48 13.51 7.10
N GLY A 93 -24.52 13.89 8.38
CA GLY A 93 -24.59 12.95 9.49
C GLY A 93 -25.88 12.13 9.56
N LYS A 94 -26.90 12.44 8.76
CA LYS A 94 -28.15 11.67 8.70
C LYS A 94 -28.02 10.45 7.77
N ARG A 95 -27.03 10.42 6.89
CA ARG A 95 -26.77 9.27 6.00
C ARG A 95 -26.29 8.07 6.80
N LYS A 96 -26.82 6.89 6.48
CA LYS A 96 -26.27 5.62 6.98
C LYS A 96 -25.05 5.25 6.13
N GLY A 97 -23.93 4.90 6.77
CA GLY A 97 -22.67 4.59 6.09
C GLY A 97 -21.81 5.84 5.86
N ASN A 98 -21.36 6.05 4.61
CA ASN A 98 -20.54 7.21 4.25
C ASN A 98 -21.34 8.51 4.38
N LYS A 99 -20.86 9.39 5.26
CA LYS A 99 -21.50 10.67 5.56
C LYS A 99 -21.11 11.73 4.55
N ARG A 100 -19.91 11.63 3.98
CA ARG A 100 -19.41 12.55 2.97
C ARG A 100 -19.85 12.16 1.57
N TYR A 101 -20.07 13.17 0.75
CA TYR A 101 -20.33 13.02 -0.68
C TYR A 101 -19.97 14.31 -1.41
N LEU A 102 -19.66 14.18 -2.68
CA LEU A 102 -19.42 15.31 -3.55
C LEU A 102 -20.72 15.75 -4.22
N ARG A 103 -21.01 17.05 -4.15
CA ARG A 103 -22.02 17.72 -4.96
C ARG A 103 -21.33 18.54 -6.04
N ILE A 104 -21.71 18.29 -7.29
CA ILE A 104 -21.20 19.04 -8.44
C ILE A 104 -22.30 19.95 -8.96
N HIS A 105 -22.00 21.24 -9.04
CA HIS A 105 -22.84 22.25 -9.67
C HIS A 105 -22.15 22.71 -10.95
N SER A 106 -22.70 22.33 -12.09
CA SER A 106 -22.22 22.79 -13.40
C SER A 106 -23.15 23.90 -13.90
N ALA A 107 -22.57 25.07 -14.19
CA ALA A 107 -23.26 26.10 -14.96
C ALA A 107 -23.42 25.64 -16.41
N ALA A 108 -24.44 26.14 -17.11
CA ALA A 108 -24.70 25.77 -18.50
C ALA A 108 -23.41 25.88 -19.35
N ASN A 109 -23.09 24.80 -20.07
CA ASN A 109 -21.93 24.64 -20.97
C ASN A 109 -20.56 24.36 -20.33
N LEU A 110 -20.45 24.20 -19.00
CA LEU A 110 -19.17 23.80 -18.39
C LEU A 110 -19.14 22.29 -18.11
N LYS A 111 -18.25 21.57 -18.78
CA LYS A 111 -17.93 20.18 -18.40
C LYS A 111 -16.98 20.22 -17.21
N LEU A 112 -17.37 19.55 -16.14
CA LEU A 112 -16.60 19.40 -14.92
C LEU A 112 -16.26 17.93 -14.74
N GLY A 113 -15.03 17.63 -14.37
CA GLY A 113 -14.53 16.28 -14.21
C GLY A 113 -13.62 16.12 -13.01
N LEU A 114 -13.47 14.85 -12.62
CA LEU A 114 -12.55 14.43 -11.58
C LEU A 114 -11.69 13.29 -12.11
N GLN A 115 -10.45 13.24 -11.67
CA GLN A 115 -9.53 12.14 -11.90
C GLN A 115 -9.11 11.56 -10.57
N ASN A 116 -9.15 10.24 -10.44
CA ASN A 116 -8.59 9.54 -9.28
C ASN A 116 -7.20 9.00 -9.63
N GLU A 117 -6.22 9.21 -8.75
CA GLU A 117 -4.84 8.76 -8.96
C GLU A 117 -4.62 7.26 -8.66
N GLY A 118 -5.60 6.62 -8.01
CA GLY A 118 -5.46 5.29 -7.45
C GLY A 118 -4.43 5.21 -6.32
N PHE A 119 -3.80 4.06 -6.15
CA PHE A 119 -2.80 3.82 -5.12
C PHE A 119 -1.40 3.85 -5.74
N ARG A 120 -0.94 5.07 -6.09
CA ARG A 120 0.27 5.31 -6.91
C ARG A 120 0.10 4.80 -8.36
N GLY A 121 -1.09 4.99 -8.91
CA GLY A 121 -1.54 4.44 -10.19
C GLY A 121 -2.61 3.36 -10.01
N MET A 122 -3.11 2.85 -11.15
CA MET A 122 -4.06 1.75 -11.20
C MET A 122 -3.51 0.62 -12.06
N GLY A 123 -3.48 -0.60 -11.52
CA GLY A 123 -2.98 -1.79 -12.22
C GLY A 123 -3.98 -2.36 -13.23
N VAL A 124 -4.26 -1.62 -14.30
CA VAL A 124 -5.17 -2.04 -15.37
C VAL A 124 -4.44 -2.97 -16.35
N LYS A 125 -5.05 -4.13 -16.66
CA LYS A 125 -4.49 -5.19 -17.49
C LYS A 125 -5.37 -5.43 -18.70
N ALA A 126 -4.75 -5.55 -19.87
CA ALA A 126 -5.46 -5.84 -21.11
C ALA A 126 -6.25 -7.17 -21.00
N GLY A 127 -7.50 -7.15 -21.45
CA GLY A 127 -8.39 -8.31 -21.43
C GLY A 127 -8.99 -8.68 -20.06
N ALA A 128 -8.64 -7.97 -18.98
CA ALA A 128 -9.27 -8.18 -17.68
C ALA A 128 -10.63 -7.47 -17.59
N ALA A 129 -11.54 -8.06 -16.81
CA ALA A 129 -12.83 -7.45 -16.51
C ALA A 129 -12.73 -6.57 -15.25
N TYR A 130 -13.40 -5.42 -15.28
CA TYR A 130 -13.44 -4.45 -14.19
C TYR A 130 -14.89 -4.06 -13.92
N GLU A 131 -15.24 -3.87 -12.65
CA GLU A 131 -16.52 -3.34 -12.24
C GLU A 131 -16.37 -1.86 -11.88
N PHE A 132 -17.02 -0.99 -12.65
CA PHE A 132 -17.18 0.40 -12.29
C PHE A 132 -18.59 0.63 -11.77
N SER A 133 -18.70 1.23 -10.58
CA SER A 133 -19.98 1.65 -10.02
C SER A 133 -19.87 3.01 -9.35
N VAL A 134 -20.96 3.76 -9.37
CA VAL A 134 -21.10 5.03 -8.68
C VAL A 134 -22.53 5.19 -8.19
N GLN A 135 -22.67 5.64 -6.95
CA GLN A 135 -23.96 6.07 -6.42
C GLN A 135 -24.10 7.56 -6.62
N TYR A 136 -25.10 7.99 -7.39
CA TYR A 136 -25.34 9.40 -7.66
C TYR A 136 -26.83 9.74 -7.59
N GLN A 137 -27.10 11.02 -7.36
CA GLN A 137 -28.42 11.62 -7.51
C GLN A 137 -28.27 12.84 -8.41
N SER A 138 -29.14 12.99 -9.40
CA SER A 138 -29.16 14.17 -10.27
C SER A 138 -30.43 14.96 -10.09
N ALA A 139 -30.32 16.29 -10.05
CA ALA A 139 -31.47 17.20 -10.07
C ALA A 139 -32.04 17.37 -11.49
N ALA A 140 -31.24 17.08 -12.53
CA ALA A 140 -31.63 17.22 -13.93
C ALA A 140 -31.91 15.86 -14.57
N LYS A 141 -32.94 15.80 -15.42
CA LYS A 141 -33.21 14.60 -16.24
C LYS A 141 -32.15 14.47 -17.34
N GLY A 142 -31.74 13.24 -17.64
CA GLY A 142 -30.86 12.95 -18.78
C GLY A 142 -29.37 13.27 -18.57
N MET A 143 -28.91 13.39 -17.34
CA MET A 143 -27.48 13.55 -17.04
C MET A 143 -26.68 12.37 -17.62
N LYS A 144 -25.63 12.68 -18.38
CA LYS A 144 -24.66 11.69 -18.88
C LYS A 144 -23.36 11.81 -18.08
N ILE A 145 -22.90 10.71 -17.53
CA ILE A 145 -21.58 10.60 -16.90
C ILE A 145 -20.65 9.93 -17.92
N HIS A 146 -19.55 10.60 -18.24
CA HIS A 146 -18.48 9.99 -19.02
C HIS A 146 -17.44 9.43 -18.06
N VAL A 147 -16.99 8.20 -18.31
CA VAL A 147 -16.00 7.50 -17.49
C VAL A 147 -14.97 6.93 -18.44
N GLU A 148 -13.72 7.20 -18.16
CA GLU A 148 -12.58 6.77 -18.96
C GLU A 148 -11.46 6.28 -18.07
N LEU A 149 -10.67 5.34 -18.59
CA LEU A 149 -9.38 4.96 -18.02
C LEU A 149 -8.31 5.67 -18.85
N LEU A 150 -7.48 6.44 -18.18
CA LEU A 150 -6.38 7.19 -18.80
C LEU A 150 -5.11 6.33 -18.72
N ASP A 151 -4.32 6.34 -19.79
CA ASP A 151 -2.96 5.81 -19.75
C ASP A 151 -2.02 6.76 -18.99
N GLN A 152 -0.80 6.29 -18.71
CA GLN A 152 0.25 7.19 -18.26
C GLN A 152 0.61 8.13 -19.42
N GLN A 153 0.38 9.44 -19.22
CA GLN A 153 0.99 10.49 -20.04
C GLN A 153 2.51 10.51 -19.86
#